data_AF-A0A7M2RFW3-F1
#
_entry.id   AF-A0A7M2RFW3-F1
#
_cell.length_a   1.000
_cell.length_b   1.000
_cell.length_c   1.000
_cell.angle_alpha   90.00
_cell.angle_beta   90.00
_cell.angle_gamma   90.00
#
_symmetry.space_group_name_H-M   'P 1'
#
loop_
_entity.id
_entity.type
_entity.pdbx_description
1 polymer ?
#
loop_
_entity_poly.entity_id
_entity_poly.type
_entity_poly.pdbx_seq_one_letter_code
_entity_poly.pdbx_strand_id
1 'polypeptide(L)'
;MEMKYSALRREVRIQNEDGTVSEEIKERTYDLKSKGQGRMIRESIPASVSLKEFDYNARVELINPVADTVATATYMGADVDWYIKADDIILENSARNQPNPSKQNHEEK
;
A
#
# COMPACT_ATOMS: atom_id res chain seq x y z
N MET A 1 -8.03 -4.70 7.45
CA MET A 1 -7.33 -3.57 8.09
C MET A 1 -7.56 -2.36 7.22
N GLU A 2 -7.95 -1.21 7.77
CA GLU A 2 -8.22 -0.01 6.95
C GLU A 2 -6.91 0.70 6.59
N MET A 3 -6.66 0.84 5.29
CA MET A 3 -5.55 1.62 4.75
C MET A 3 -6.08 2.87 4.05
N LYS A 4 -5.36 3.99 4.26
CA LYS A 4 -5.72 5.28 3.68
C LYS A 4 -4.55 5.86 2.89
N TYR A 5 -4.84 6.32 1.70
CA TYR A 5 -3.87 7.02 0.87
C TYR A 5 -3.43 8.35 1.52
N SER A 6 -2.14 8.67 1.43
CA SER A 6 -1.60 9.96 1.85
C SER A 6 -0.97 10.72 0.69
N ALA A 7 0.03 10.14 0.00
CA ALA A 7 0.74 10.82 -1.08
C ALA A 7 1.55 9.85 -1.95
N LEU A 8 1.84 10.25 -3.19
CA LEU A 8 2.95 9.70 -3.97
C LEU A 8 4.25 10.26 -3.38
N ARG A 9 5.11 9.36 -2.88
CA ARG A 9 6.35 9.74 -2.19
C ARG A 9 7.53 9.83 -3.14
N ARG A 10 7.68 8.82 -3.99
CA ARG A 10 8.87 8.65 -4.82
C ARG A 10 8.54 7.89 -6.09
N GLU A 11 9.17 8.30 -7.18
CA GLU A 11 9.23 7.53 -8.41
C GLU A 11 10.67 7.09 -8.65
N VAL A 12 10.86 5.82 -8.96
CA VAL A 12 12.17 5.27 -9.30
C VAL A 12 12.21 5.08 -10.81
N ARG A 13 13.16 5.75 -11.47
CA ARG A 13 13.36 5.68 -12.92
C ARG A 13 14.33 4.56 -13.30
N ILE A 14 14.23 4.10 -14.54
CA ILE A 14 15.17 3.13 -15.13
C ILE A 14 16.49 3.84 -15.40
N GLN A 15 17.61 3.18 -15.08
CA GLN A 15 18.93 3.61 -15.56
C GLN A 15 19.19 2.92 -16.90
N ASN A 16 19.55 3.70 -17.90
CA ASN A 16 19.97 3.22 -19.21
C ASN A 16 21.33 2.51 -19.10
N GLU A 17 21.68 1.72 -20.12
CA GLU A 17 22.97 1.00 -20.18
C GLU A 17 24.19 1.95 -20.20
N ASP A 18 24.01 3.19 -20.66
CA ASP A 18 25.03 4.23 -20.66
C ASP A 18 25.20 4.96 -19.32
N GLY A 19 24.43 4.56 -18.29
CA GLY A 19 24.44 5.15 -16.95
C GLY A 19 23.59 6.42 -16.80
N THR A 20 22.91 6.87 -17.86
CA THR A 20 21.97 7.99 -17.79
C THR A 20 20.62 7.55 -17.19
N VAL A 21 19.84 8.51 -16.69
CA VAL A 21 18.50 8.25 -16.14
C VAL A 21 17.47 8.40 -17.25
N SER A 22 16.69 7.34 -17.51
CA SER A 22 15.57 7.36 -18.45
C SER A 22 14.40 8.18 -17.93
N GLU A 23 13.51 8.64 -18.82
CA GLU A 23 12.21 9.20 -18.44
C GLU A 23 11.23 8.11 -17.98
N GLU A 24 11.50 6.85 -18.29
CA GLU A 24 10.68 5.71 -17.88
C GLU A 24 10.79 5.43 -16.38
N ILE A 25 9.63 5.35 -15.73
CA ILE A 25 9.49 4.99 -14.32
C ILE A 25 9.38 3.45 -14.27
N LYS A 26 10.08 2.81 -13.31
CA LYS A 26 9.94 1.38 -13.03
C LYS A 26 9.09 1.07 -11.80
N GLU A 27 9.09 1.96 -10.82
CA GLU A 27 8.42 1.72 -9.54
C GLU A 27 7.95 3.06 -8.96
N ARG A 28 6.76 3.05 -8.35
CA ARG A 28 6.19 4.17 -7.61
C ARG A 28 5.98 3.77 -6.17
N THR A 29 6.42 4.63 -5.25
CA THR A 29 6.22 4.44 -3.82
C THR A 29 5.15 5.40 -3.31
N TYR A 30 4.09 4.86 -2.74
CA TYR A 30 3.00 5.58 -2.10
C TYR A 30 3.11 5.52 -0.58
N ASP A 31 2.76 6.62 0.08
CA ASP A 31 2.64 6.69 1.53
C ASP A 31 1.20 6.39 1.94
N LEU A 32 1.04 5.38 2.79
CA LEU A 32 -0.24 4.91 3.31
C LEU A 32 -0.31 5.03 4.83
N LYS A 33 -1.50 5.29 5.35
CA LYS A 33 -1.78 5.34 6.79
C LYS A 33 -2.60 4.13 7.19
N SER A 34 -2.03 3.29 8.07
CA SER A 34 -2.75 2.19 8.69
C SER A 34 -3.33 2.62 10.03
N LYS A 35 -4.64 2.43 10.22
CA LYS A 35 -5.31 2.74 11.48
C LYS A 35 -4.83 1.85 12.65
N GLY A 36 -4.31 0.66 12.37
CA GLY A 36 -3.89 -0.32 13.38
C GLY A 36 -2.47 -0.11 13.89
N GLN A 37 -1.54 0.35 13.04
CA GLN A 37 -0.11 0.44 13.40
C GLN A 37 0.32 1.85 13.86
N GLY A 38 -0.48 2.89 13.61
CA GLY A 38 -0.15 4.26 14.01
C GLY A 38 1.10 4.84 13.35
N ARG A 39 1.63 4.18 12.30
CA ARG A 39 2.79 4.58 11.51
C ARG A 39 2.45 4.65 10.03
N MET A 40 3.20 5.48 9.31
CA MET A 40 3.10 5.58 7.86
C MET A 40 3.84 4.41 7.21
N ILE A 41 3.20 3.76 6.27
CA ILE A 41 3.72 2.60 5.54
C ILE A 41 4.12 3.07 4.15
N ARG A 42 5.27 2.60 3.66
CA ARG A 42 5.71 2.85 2.30
C ARG A 42 5.35 1.65 1.44
N GLU A 43 4.60 1.90 0.40
CA GLU A 43 4.10 0.87 -0.48
C GLU A 43 4.65 1.07 -1.89
N SER A 44 5.32 0.07 -2.45
CA SER A 44 5.95 0.13 -3.77
C SER A 44 5.20 -0.71 -4.79
N ILE A 45 4.83 -0.08 -5.90
CA ILE A 45 4.07 -0.66 -7.01
C ILE A 45 4.87 -0.53 -8.31
N PRO A 46 4.93 -1.57 -9.15
CA PRO A 46 5.56 -1.47 -10.46
C PRO A 46 4.85 -0.44 -11.35
N ALA A 47 5.62 0.30 -12.13
CA ALA A 47 5.10 1.34 -13.01
C ALA A 47 4.35 0.80 -14.24
N SER A 48 4.36 -0.52 -14.46
CA SER A 48 3.44 -1.19 -15.38
C SER A 48 1.97 -0.96 -15.01
N VAL A 49 1.71 -0.67 -13.74
CA VAL A 49 0.42 -0.15 -13.28
C VAL A 49 0.34 1.35 -13.55
N SER A 50 -0.81 1.79 -14.06
CA SER A 50 -1.10 3.20 -14.30
C SER A 50 -0.95 4.03 -13.02
N LEU A 51 -0.50 5.28 -13.17
CA LEU A 51 -0.41 6.22 -12.05
C LEU A 51 -1.78 6.34 -11.35
N LYS A 52 -1.78 6.13 -10.04
CA LYS A 52 -2.97 6.28 -9.21
C LYS A 52 -2.99 7.67 -8.58
N GLU A 53 -4.03 8.42 -8.86
CA GLU A 53 -4.30 9.74 -8.28
C GLU A 53 -5.49 9.63 -7.34
N PHE A 54 -5.24 9.14 -6.12
CA PHE A 54 -6.28 9.08 -5.09
C PHE A 54 -6.35 10.36 -4.28
N ASP A 55 -7.54 10.66 -3.77
CA ASP A 55 -7.71 11.72 -2.80
C ASP A 55 -7.01 11.39 -1.48
N TYR A 56 -6.55 12.43 -0.79
CA TYR A 56 -6.00 12.29 0.55
C TYR A 56 -7.02 11.64 1.50
N ASN A 57 -6.58 10.64 2.27
CA ASN A 57 -7.40 9.78 3.12
C ASN A 57 -8.42 8.88 2.39
N ALA A 58 -8.35 8.77 1.06
CA ALA A 58 -9.13 7.76 0.34
C ALA A 58 -8.80 6.36 0.89
N ARG A 59 -9.84 5.55 1.09
CA ARG A 59 -9.68 4.17 1.51
C ARG A 59 -9.18 3.34 0.35
N VAL A 60 -8.16 2.53 0.59
CA VAL A 60 -7.48 1.76 -0.45
C VAL A 60 -7.24 0.33 0.00
N GLU A 61 -7.19 -0.58 -0.96
CA GLU A 61 -6.81 -1.99 -0.79
C GLU A 61 -5.57 -2.30 -1.64
N LEU A 62 -4.67 -3.13 -1.09
CA LEU A 62 -3.48 -3.61 -1.78
C LEU A 62 -3.76 -4.97 -2.44
N ILE A 63 -3.27 -5.14 -3.66
CA ILE A 63 -3.35 -6.40 -4.41
C ILE A 63 -2.03 -7.16 -4.25
N ASN A 64 -2.12 -8.39 -3.74
CA ASN A 64 -0.98 -9.27 -3.47
C ASN A 64 0.15 -8.62 -2.64
N PRO A 65 -0.15 -8.01 -1.47
CA PRO A 65 0.88 -7.35 -0.68
C PRO A 65 1.89 -8.35 -0.10
N VAL A 66 3.17 -8.03 -0.25
CA VAL A 66 4.31 -8.70 0.39
C VAL A 66 4.95 -7.71 1.34
N ALA A 67 4.93 -8.02 2.64
CA ALA A 67 5.49 -7.15 3.67
C ALA A 67 6.96 -7.50 3.93
N ASP A 68 7.83 -6.51 3.78
CA ASP A 68 9.23 -6.53 4.16
C ASP A 68 9.43 -5.60 5.37
N THR A 69 10.18 -6.07 6.37
CA THR A 69 10.55 -5.26 7.54
C THR A 69 12.03 -4.96 7.48
N VAL A 70 12.39 -3.68 7.54
CA VAL A 70 13.78 -3.25 7.63
C VAL A 70 13.97 -2.61 9.00
N ALA A 71 14.82 -3.21 9.83
CA ALA A 71 15.24 -2.65 11.10
C ALA A 71 16.60 -1.95 10.92
N THR A 72 16.63 -0.64 11.20
CA THR A 72 17.85 0.15 11.24
C THR A 72 18.28 0.29 12.70
N ALA A 73 19.45 -0.26 13.06
CA ALA A 73 20.00 -0.10 14.40
C ALA A 73 20.39 1.37 14.66
N THR A 74 20.03 1.90 15.82
CA THR A 74 20.39 3.24 16.29
C THR A 74 21.13 3.13 17.63
N TYR A 75 21.80 4.21 18.05
CA TYR A 75 22.51 4.23 19.34
C TYR A 75 21.57 4.01 20.55
N MET A 76 20.27 4.26 20.40
CA MET A 76 19.25 4.11 21.45
C MET A 76 18.29 2.92 21.24
N GLY A 77 18.52 2.06 20.23
CA GLY A 77 17.63 0.94 19.93
C GLY A 77 17.61 0.57 18.44
N ALA A 78 16.42 0.34 17.89
CA ALA A 78 16.25 0.10 16.45
C ALA A 78 15.00 0.83 15.94
N ASP A 79 15.15 1.55 14.84
CA ASP A 79 14.04 2.08 14.05
C ASP A 79 13.57 1.00 13.09
N VAL A 80 12.26 0.76 13.07
CA VAL A 80 11.65 -0.26 12.20
C VAL A 80 10.80 0.45 11.15
N ASP A 81 11.26 0.40 9.91
CA ASP A 81 10.53 0.83 8.72
C ASP A 81 9.78 -0.37 8.12
N TRP A 82 8.53 -0.13 7.75
CA TRP A 82 7.68 -1.12 7.06
C TRP A 82 7.64 -0.77 5.58
N TYR A 83 8.15 -1.68 4.76
CA TYR A 83 8.08 -1.60 3.31
C TYR A 83 7.13 -2.68 2.83
N ILE A 84 6.13 -2.30 2.05
CA ILE A 84 5.23 -3.25 1.41
C ILE A 84 5.46 -3.15 -0.09
N LYS A 85 5.63 -4.29 -0.75
CA LYS A 85 5.51 -4.38 -2.20
C LYS A 85 4.14 -4.91 -2.53
N ALA A 86 3.50 -4.35 -3.54
CA ALA A 86 2.21 -4.83 -4.01
C ALA A 86 2.18 -4.81 -5.54
N ASP A 87 1.30 -5.61 -6.11
CA ASP A 87 1.10 -5.65 -7.56
C ASP A 87 0.27 -4.47 -8.04
N ASP A 88 -0.71 -4.03 -7.24
CA ASP A 88 -1.57 -2.87 -7.52
C ASP A 88 -2.17 -2.32 -6.22
N ILE A 89 -2.67 -1.08 -6.28
CA ILE A 89 -3.47 -0.42 -5.25
C ILE A 89 -4.77 0.08 -5.89
N ILE A 90 -5.88 -0.22 -5.22
CA ILE A 90 -7.22 0.13 -5.69
C ILE A 90 -8.00 0.86 -4.60
N LEU A 91 -9.01 1.64 -4.99
CA LEU A 91 -9.96 2.20 -4.03
C LEU A 91 -10.74 1.07 -3.35
N GLU A 92 -10.86 1.14 -2.04
CA GLU A 92 -11.73 0.24 -1.27
C GLU A 92 -13.16 0.44 -1.75
N ASN A 93 -13.74 -0.58 -2.38
CA ASN A 93 -15.12 -0.52 -2.80
C ASN A 93 -16.02 -0.68 -1.56
N SER A 94 -16.75 0.36 -1.20
CA SER A 94 -17.68 0.39 -0.06
C SER A 94 -18.71 -0.76 -0.05
N ALA A 95 -18.91 -1.46 -1.18
CA ALA A 95 -19.81 -2.61 -1.30
C ALA A 95 -19.24 -3.93 -0.75
N ARG A 96 -17.91 -4.07 -0.57
CA ARG A 96 -17.31 -5.33 -0.08
C ARG A 96 -17.39 -5.51 1.43
N ASN A 97 -17.77 -4.47 2.17
CA ASN A 97 -17.78 -4.48 3.64
C ASN A 97 -19.18 -4.40 4.24
N GLN A 98 -20.22 -4.79 3.50
CA GLN A 98 -21.47 -5.15 4.16
C GLN A 98 -21.22 -6.46 4.94
N PRO A 99 -21.33 -6.49 6.29
CA PRO A 99 -21.56 -7.74 6.96
C PRO A 99 -22.84 -8.31 6.34
N ASN A 100 -22.78 -9.52 5.79
CA ASN A 100 -23.98 -10.25 5.39
C ASN A 100 -25.03 -10.09 6.50
N PRO A 101 -26.22 -9.52 6.22
CA PRO A 101 -27.31 -9.63 7.16
C PRO A 101 -27.70 -11.10 7.21
N SER A 102 -27.31 -11.75 8.31
CA SER A 102 -28.02 -12.83 9.00
C SER A 102 -28.92 -13.75 8.15
N LYS A 103 -28.52 -15.02 8.03
CA LYS A 103 -29.51 -16.11 8.09
C LYS A 103 -29.62 -16.57 9.55
N GLN A 104 -30.39 -15.84 10.36
CA GLN A 104 -31.15 -16.49 11.43
C GLN A 104 -32.32 -17.20 10.74
N ASN A 105 -32.43 -18.51 10.93
CA ASN A 105 -33.75 -19.14 10.97
C ASN A 105 -33.76 -20.18 12.09
N HIS A 106 -34.78 -20.02 12.92
CA HIS A 106 -35.19 -20.82 14.06
C HIS A 106 -35.45 -22.30 13.71
N GLU A 107 -35.26 -23.12 14.74
CA GLU A 107 -36.01 -24.33 15.15
C GLU A 107 -36.88 -25.08 14.12
N GLU A 108 -36.63 -26.39 13.99
CA GLU A 108 -37.60 -27.44 14.35
C GLU A 108 -36.92 -28.82 14.24
N LYS A 109 -36.75 -29.53 15.37
CA LYS A 109 -37.57 -30.69 15.76
C LYS A 109 -37.03 -31.40 17.00
#